data_AF-A0A2K9P3W9-F1
#
_entry.id   AF-A0A2K9P3W9-F1
#
_cell.length_a   1.000
_cell.length_b   1.000
_cell.length_c   1.000
_cell.angle_alpha   90.00
_cell.angle_beta   90.00
_cell.angle_gamma   90.00
#
_symmetry.space_group_name_H-M   'P 1'
#
loop_
_entity.id
_entity.type
_entity.pdbx_description
1 polymer ?
#
loop_
_entity_poly.entity_id
_entity_poly.type
_entity_poly.pdbx_seq_one_letter_code
_entity_poly.pdbx_strand_id
1 'polypeptide(L)' 'MKVIFKNKEYTLTQEAYIAGTNENKYYEAAAIDENGNKYIVVWNILDNYSPEDGDDEGWACDWEAPTNVYSI' A
#
# COMPACT_ATOMS: atom_id res chain seq x y z
N MET A 1 -5.86 2.16 10.16
CA MET A 1 -5.08 3.18 9.42
C MET A 1 -5.93 3.74 8.28
N LYS A 2 -5.73 4.98 7.89
CA LYS A 2 -6.44 5.63 6.78
C LYS A 2 -5.44 6.20 5.79
N VAL A 3 -5.77 6.17 4.51
CA VAL A 3 -4.97 6.75 3.45
C VAL A 3 -5.82 7.58 2.51
N ILE A 4 -5.21 8.60 1.91
CA ILE A 4 -5.87 9.49 0.96
C ILE A 4 -5.28 9.23 -0.41
N PHE A 5 -6.13 8.84 -1.36
CA PHE A 5 -5.74 8.67 -2.75
C PHE A 5 -6.68 9.45 -3.65
N LYS A 6 -6.14 10.31 -4.52
CA LYS A 6 -6.93 11.17 -5.42
C LYS A 6 -8.05 11.93 -4.69
N ASN A 7 -7.73 12.46 -3.50
CA ASN A 7 -8.65 13.23 -2.66
C ASN A 7 -9.87 12.43 -2.13
N LYS A 8 -9.79 11.10 -2.12
CA LYS A 8 -10.74 10.18 -1.49
C LYS A 8 -10.08 9.42 -0.34
N GLU A 9 -10.79 9.27 0.77
CA GLU A 9 -10.31 8.55 1.95
C GLU A 9 -10.64 7.06 1.84
N TYR A 10 -9.67 6.23 2.19
CA TYR A 10 -9.79 4.77 2.28
C TYR A 10 -9.33 4.30 3.66
N THR A 11 -10.18 3.56 4.35
CA THR A 11 -9.86 2.95 5.66
C THR A 11 -9.35 1.54 5.43
N LEU A 12 -8.10 1.28 5.81
CA LEU A 12 -7.51 -0.05 5.71
C LEU A 12 -8.20 -1.01 6.68
N THR A 13 -8.60 -2.18 6.19
CA THR A 13 -9.27 -3.23 6.97
C THR A 13 -8.32 -4.34 7.42
N GLN A 14 -7.07 -4.32 6.94
CA GLN A 14 -5.99 -5.21 7.33
C GLN A 14 -4.65 -4.48 7.27
N GLU A 15 -3.61 -5.10 7.82
CA GLU A 15 -2.24 -4.66 7.62
C GLU A 15 -1.79 -4.91 6.18
N ALA A 16 -0.89 -4.05 5.70
CA ALA A 16 -0.29 -4.21 4.39
C ALA A 16 0.68 -5.39 4.39
N TYR A 17 0.71 -6.13 3.30
CA TYR A 17 1.61 -7.26 3.12
C TYR A 17 2.28 -7.20 1.75
N ILE A 18 3.46 -7.82 1.65
CA ILE A 18 4.16 -7.93 0.37
C ILE A 18 3.41 -8.89 -0.54
N ALA A 19 3.03 -8.39 -1.69
CA ALA A 19 2.40 -9.10 -2.79
C ALA A 19 3.23 -8.94 -4.07
N GLY A 20 2.68 -9.43 -5.19
CA GLY A 20 3.34 -9.41 -6.48
C GLY A 20 4.27 -10.61 -6.72
N THR A 21 5.18 -10.46 -7.69
CA THR A 21 6.17 -11.48 -8.04
C THR A 21 7.54 -11.13 -7.47
N ASN A 22 8.50 -12.07 -7.47
CA ASN A 22 9.84 -11.80 -6.98
C ASN A 22 10.54 -10.61 -7.67
N GLU A 23 10.21 -10.34 -8.93
CA GLU A 23 10.79 -9.26 -9.73
C GLU A 23 10.01 -7.94 -9.60
N ASN A 24 8.74 -7.99 -9.17
CA ASN A 24 7.85 -6.83 -9.03
C ASN A 24 7.05 -6.97 -7.74
N LYS A 25 7.74 -6.84 -6.60
CA LYS A 25 7.12 -6.84 -5.28
C LYS A 25 6.50 -5.47 -4.99
N TYR A 26 5.35 -5.49 -4.36
CA TYR A 26 4.65 -4.28 -3.90
C TYR A 26 3.90 -4.60 -2.61
N TYR A 27 3.61 -3.60 -1.80
CA TYR A 27 2.73 -3.78 -0.66
C TYR A 27 1.28 -3.57 -1.08
N GLU A 28 0.38 -4.41 -0.60
CA GLU A 28 -1.06 -4.20 -0.77
C GLU A 28 -1.83 -4.42 0.53
N ALA A 29 -2.96 -3.72 0.67
CA ALA A 29 -3.87 -3.87 1.79
C ALA A 29 -5.32 -3.72 1.33
N ALA A 30 -6.22 -4.52 1.91
CA ALA A 30 -7.65 -4.31 1.72
C ALA A 30 -8.12 -3.06 2.48
N ALA A 31 -9.05 -2.33 1.86
CA ALA A 31 -9.60 -1.09 2.39
C ALA A 31 -11.09 -0.93 2.04
N ILE A 32 -11.76 -0.03 2.76
CA ILE A 32 -13.13 0.38 2.49
C ILE A 32 -13.25 1.90 2.41
N ASP A 33 -14.17 2.41 1.59
CA ASP A 33 -14.54 3.83 1.59
C ASP A 33 -15.64 4.15 2.61
N GLU A 34 -16.06 5.41 2.67
CA GLU A 34 -17.15 5.90 3.54
C GLU A 34 -18.50 5.21 3.32
N ASN A 35 -18.71 4.63 2.13
CA ASN A 35 -19.94 3.92 1.76
C ASN A 35 -19.84 2.41 2.01
N GLY A 36 -18.70 1.92 2.52
CA GLY A 36 -18.44 0.49 2.72
C GLY A 36 -18.08 -0.26 1.43
N ASN A 37 -17.79 0.43 0.33
CA ASN A 37 -17.28 -0.20 -0.88
C ASN A 37 -15.87 -0.70 -0.64
N LYS A 38 -15.54 -1.89 -1.15
CA LYS A 38 -14.25 -2.53 -0.93
C LYS A 38 -13.24 -2.17 -2.01
N TYR A 39 -12.00 -2.01 -1.60
CA TYR A 39 -10.86 -1.64 -2.44
C TYR A 39 -9.61 -2.38 -2.01
N ILE A 40 -8.64 -2.46 -2.93
CA ILE A 40 -7.24 -2.76 -2.61
C ILE A 40 -6.43 -1.49 -2.82
N VAL A 41 -5.62 -1.16 -1.83
CA VAL A 41 -4.63 -0.09 -1.88
C VAL A 41 -3.27 -0.72 -2.12
N VAL A 42 -2.49 -0.14 -3.04
CA VAL A 42 -1.17 -0.63 -3.46
C VAL A 42 -0.12 0.45 -3.29
N TRP A 43 1.03 0.04 -2.74
CA TRP A 43 2.24 0.84 -2.64
C TRP A 43 3.39 0.12 -3.32
N ASN A 44 4.00 0.78 -4.30
CA ASN A 44 5.22 0.27 -4.91
C ASN A 44 6.39 0.43 -3.93
N ILE A 45 7.23 -0.59 -3.87
CA ILE A 45 8.49 -0.52 -3.13
C ILE A 45 9.41 0.46 -3.87
N LEU A 46 10.07 1.34 -3.12
CA LEU A 46 11.02 2.29 -3.69
C LEU A 46 12.24 1.55 -4.26
N ASP A 47 12.70 1.93 -5.45
CA ASP A 47 13.89 1.32 -6.08
C ASP A 47 15.15 1.39 -5.20
N ASN A 48 15.22 2.37 -4.30
CA ASN A 48 16.34 2.57 -3.39
C ASN A 48 16.18 1.88 -2.03
N TYR A 49 15.11 1.11 -1.82
CA TYR A 49 14.91 0.32 -0.62
C TYR A 49 15.61 -1.03 -0.74
N SER A 50 16.56 -1.31 0.14
CA SER A 50 17.21 -2.63 0.25
C SER A 50 17.06 -3.18 1.66
N PRO A 51 16.17 -4.16 1.89
CA PRO A 51 16.04 -4.79 3.21
C PRO A 51 17.33 -5.54 3.61
N GLU A 52 18.17 -5.88 2.63
CA GLU A 52 19.50 -6.49 2.82
C GLU A 52 20.55 -5.51 3.36
N ASP A 53 20.37 -4.20 3.17
CA ASP A 53 21.19 -3.15 3.77
C ASP A 53 20.71 -2.74 5.18
N GLY A 54 19.65 -3.39 5.68
CA GLY A 54 19.08 -3.12 7.00
C GLY A 54 18.15 -1.91 7.04
N ASP A 55 17.59 -1.49 5.88
CA ASP A 55 16.55 -0.48 5.84
C ASP A 55 15.31 -0.94 6.62
N ASP A 56 14.72 -0.01 7.38
CA ASP A 56 13.47 -0.25 8.11
C ASP A 56 12.30 -0.40 7.12
N GLU A 57 11.37 -1.33 7.37
CA GLU A 57 10.19 -1.53 6.51
C GLU A 57 9.33 -0.26 6.40
N GLY A 58 9.41 0.64 7.38
CA GLY A 58 8.81 1.96 7.33
C GLY A 58 9.33 2.85 6.20
N TRP A 59 10.48 2.53 5.61
CA TRP A 59 11.09 3.23 4.46
C TRP A 59 10.88 2.49 3.13
N ALA A 60 10.20 1.35 3.14
CA ALA A 60 9.98 0.56 1.94
C ALA A 60 9.14 1.29 0.89
N CYS A 61 8.17 2.10 1.33
CA CYS A 61 7.32 2.88 0.46
C CYS A 61 6.76 4.13 1.17
N ASP A 62 6.18 5.04 0.39
CA ASP A 62 5.45 6.18 0.95
C ASP A 62 4.07 5.72 1.43
N TRP A 63 3.99 5.27 2.68
CA TRP A 63 2.78 4.73 3.30
C TRP A 63 1.60 5.73 3.31
N GLU A 64 1.88 7.04 3.26
CA GLU A 64 0.86 8.09 3.21
C GLU A 64 0.38 8.38 1.78
N ALA A 65 1.22 8.10 0.77
CA ALA A 65 0.91 8.30 -0.64
C ALA A 65 0.87 6.96 -1.42
N PRO A 66 -0.25 6.21 -1.37
CA PRO A 66 -0.39 4.98 -2.14
C PRO A 66 -0.24 5.23 -3.64
N THR A 67 0.40 4.29 -4.33
CA THR A 67 0.64 4.36 -5.77
C THR A 67 -0.65 4.14 -6.55
N ASN A 68 -1.50 3.23 -6.08
CA ASN A 68 -2.75 2.91 -6.76
C ASN A 68 -3.84 2.41 -5.82
N VAL A 69 -5.10 2.57 -6.24
CA VAL A 69 -6.27 2.02 -5.56
C VAL A 69 -7.27 1.52 -6.60
N TYR A 70 -7.73 0.27 -6.47
CA TYR A 70 -8.75 -0.31 -7.34
C TYR A 70 -9.85 -1.00 -6.54
N SER A 71 -11.07 -0.99 -7.08
CA SER A 71 -12.24 -1.64 -6.47
C SER A 71 -12.19 -3.15 -6.68
N ILE A 72 -12.77 -3.89 -5.74
CA ILE A 72 -12.95 -5.36 -5.80
C ILE A 72 -14.41 -5.78 -5.82
#